data_AF-A0A351K3I4-F1
#
_entry.id   AF-A0A351K3I4-F1
#
_cell.length_a   1.000
_cell.length_b   1.000
_cell.length_c   1.000
_cell.angle_alpha   90.00
_cell.angle_beta   90.00
_cell.angle_gamma   90.00
#
_symmetry.space_group_name_H-M   'P 1'
#
loop_
_entity.id
_entity.type
_entity.pdbx_description
1 polymer ?
#
loop_
_entity_poly.entity_id
_entity_poly.type
_entity_poly.pdbx_seq_one_letter_code
_entity_poly.pdbx_strand_id
1 'polypeptide(L)'
;MLLPFSLISLRLIWIPLNAVLNLFGISVTFWLLPVVWVAGAGVLFVRFAQTLLLTPALGARALTVEESSVAQPVWQEVAAAAGIDPDKFVLRVIDADELNAFACGGHLVVTTSFSLRHLGPRELAGVFAHELSHHLGLHTVSLTLIHWFSLPIIALARVGFAVKNVARAATDSFVAHSSALTALGRVVSAVLTAVSWIFLIVLYTSDAVGNLVGHRSEFDADQRSVRLG
;
A
#
# COMPACT_ATOMS: atom_id res chain seq x y z
N MET A 1 -4.18 -12.32 7.49
CA MET A 1 -3.69 -12.42 8.90
C MET A 1 -3.40 -11.06 9.55
N LEU A 2 -3.16 -9.98 8.80
CA LEU A 2 -2.79 -8.67 9.36
C LEU A 2 -3.92 -7.91 10.10
N LEU A 3 -5.18 -8.12 9.70
CA LEU A 3 -6.32 -7.36 10.22
C LEU A 3 -6.49 -7.39 11.76
N PRO A 4 -6.43 -8.55 12.46
CA PRO A 4 -6.47 -8.56 13.92
C PRO A 4 -5.30 -7.81 14.57
N PHE A 5 -4.09 -7.93 14.02
CA PHE A 5 -2.92 -7.19 14.53
C PHE A 5 -3.04 -5.69 14.29
N SER A 6 -3.57 -5.28 13.14
CA SER A 6 -3.88 -3.89 12.83
C SER A 6 -4.88 -3.30 13.83
N LEU A 7 -5.96 -4.03 14.15
CA LEU A 7 -6.94 -3.59 15.15
C LEU A 7 -6.36 -3.50 16.56
N ILE A 8 -5.51 -4.46 16.96
CA ILE A 8 -4.80 -4.41 18.25
C ILE A 8 -3.88 -3.18 18.29
N SER A 9 -3.12 -2.92 17.22
CA SER A 9 -2.25 -1.76 17.14
C SER A 9 -3.04 -0.45 17.21
N LEU A 10 -4.15 -0.35 16.48
CA LEU A 10 -5.05 0.81 16.56
C LEU A 10 -5.61 1.00 17.98
N ARG A 11 -5.97 -0.09 18.68
CA ARG A 11 -6.43 -0.03 20.08
C ARG A 11 -5.35 0.48 21.03
N LEU A 12 -4.10 0.06 20.84
CA LEU A 12 -2.98 0.50 21.66
C LEU A 12 -2.62 1.97 21.40
N ILE A 13 -2.72 2.44 20.15
CA ILE A 13 -2.56 3.85 19.78
C ILE A 13 -3.71 4.70 20.35
N TRP A 14 -4.93 4.15 20.36
CA TRP A 14 -6.12 4.82 20.85
C TRP A 14 -6.07 5.20 22.33
N ILE A 15 -5.50 4.34 23.19
CA ILE A 15 -5.48 4.56 24.65
C ILE A 15 -4.84 5.91 25.04
N PRO A 16 -3.59 6.21 24.65
CA PRO A 16 -2.97 7.50 24.97
C PRO A 16 -3.64 8.66 24.25
N LEU A 17 -4.07 8.48 23.00
CA LEU A 17 -4.79 9.52 22.24
C LEU A 17 -6.08 9.93 22.95
N ASN A 18 -6.89 8.96 23.39
CA ASN A 18 -8.11 9.21 24.14
C ASN A 18 -7.82 9.91 25.47
N ALA A 19 -6.76 9.53 26.18
CA ALA A 19 -6.37 10.21 27.41
C ALA A 19 -6.13 11.71 27.13
N VAL A 20 -5.33 12.04 26.11
CA VAL A 20 -5.06 13.43 25.71
C VAL A 20 -6.34 14.16 25.29
N LEU A 21 -7.19 13.56 24.45
CA LEU A 21 -8.44 14.18 24.02
C LEU A 21 -9.37 14.52 25.20
N ASN A 22 -9.44 13.64 26.20
CA ASN A 22 -10.23 13.90 27.40
C ASN A 22 -9.69 15.08 28.24
N LEU A 23 -8.38 15.37 28.21
CA LEU A 23 -7.83 16.59 28.84
C LEU A 23 -8.40 17.87 28.21
N PHE A 24 -8.78 17.82 26.93
CA PHE A 24 -9.41 18.93 26.21
C PHE A 24 -10.95 18.86 26.22
N GLY A 25 -11.54 17.95 27.02
CA GLY A 25 -12.99 17.76 27.07
C GLY A 25 -13.59 17.07 25.84
N ILE A 26 -12.76 16.49 24.97
CA ILE A 26 -13.20 15.78 23.76
C ILE A 26 -13.32 14.30 24.09
N SER A 27 -14.55 13.77 24.05
CA SER A 27 -14.81 12.34 24.20
C SER A 27 -15.12 11.73 22.83
N VAL A 28 -14.37 10.69 22.48
CA VAL A 28 -14.50 10.00 21.19
C VAL A 28 -14.54 8.50 21.45
N THR A 29 -15.34 7.77 20.68
CA THR A 29 -15.44 6.31 20.83
C THR A 29 -14.32 5.62 20.05
N PHE A 30 -13.75 4.56 20.63
CA PHE A 30 -12.70 3.77 19.97
C PHE A 30 -13.07 3.34 18.55
N TRP A 31 -14.30 2.89 18.32
CA TRP A 31 -14.79 2.40 17.03
C TRP A 31 -14.72 3.43 15.90
N LEU A 32 -14.66 4.73 16.21
CA LEU A 32 -14.46 5.75 15.19
C LEU A 32 -13.13 5.54 14.46
N LEU A 33 -12.06 5.18 15.18
CA LEU A 33 -10.73 5.01 14.62
C LEU A 33 -10.64 3.86 13.58
N PRO A 34 -11.02 2.59 13.89
CA PRO A 34 -10.98 1.53 12.90
C PRO A 34 -12.00 1.72 11.78
N VAL A 35 -13.16 2.35 12.03
CA VAL A 35 -14.12 2.69 10.96
C VAL A 35 -13.51 3.67 9.98
N VAL A 36 -12.93 4.78 10.45
CA VAL A 36 -12.23 5.76 9.60
C VAL A 36 -11.03 5.11 8.90
N TRP A 37 -10.31 4.21 9.57
CA TRP A 37 -9.16 3.51 9.00
C TRP A 37 -9.55 2.59 7.83
N VAL A 38 -10.61 1.80 8.00
CA VAL A 38 -11.14 0.92 6.94
C VAL A 38 -11.78 1.75 5.82
N ALA A 39 -12.50 2.82 6.16
CA ALA A 39 -13.04 3.76 5.17
C ALA A 39 -11.92 4.40 4.35
N GLY A 40 -10.81 4.79 4.99
CA GLY A 40 -9.61 5.29 4.32
C GLY A 40 -9.00 4.29 3.35
N ALA A 41 -8.99 2.99 3.70
CA ALA A 41 -8.60 1.94 2.77
C ALA A 41 -9.51 1.92 1.53
N GLY A 42 -10.82 2.08 1.71
CA GLY A 42 -11.78 2.19 0.61
C GLY A 42 -11.52 3.42 -0.27
N VAL A 43 -11.16 4.56 0.32
CA VAL A 43 -10.80 5.79 -0.41
C VAL A 43 -9.61 5.54 -1.34
N LEU A 44 -8.64 4.69 -0.98
CA LEU A 44 -7.54 4.33 -1.87
C LEU A 44 -7.99 3.64 -3.15
N PHE A 45 -9.20 3.08 -3.20
CA PHE A 45 -9.80 2.47 -4.38
C PHE A 45 -10.78 3.38 -5.11
N VAL A 46 -11.00 4.61 -4.62
CA VAL A 46 -11.85 5.57 -5.33
C VAL A 46 -11.07 6.17 -6.49
N ARG A 47 -11.61 6.06 -7.70
CA ARG A 47 -11.01 6.60 -8.95
C ARG A 47 -10.47 8.03 -8.80
N PHE A 48 -11.25 8.90 -8.15
CA PHE A 48 -10.85 10.29 -7.91
C PHE A 48 -9.60 10.39 -7.03
N ALA A 49 -9.57 9.70 -5.89
CA ALA A 49 -8.42 9.71 -4.99
C ALA A 49 -7.18 9.11 -5.65
N GLN A 50 -7.32 8.01 -6.40
CA GLN A 50 -6.22 7.41 -7.15
C GLN A 50 -5.67 8.36 -8.20
N THR A 51 -6.54 9.01 -8.96
CA THR A 51 -6.12 9.96 -9.99
C THR A 51 -5.43 11.17 -9.38
N LEU A 52 -5.93 11.67 -8.24
CA LEU A 52 -5.36 12.85 -7.58
C LEU A 52 -4.04 12.56 -6.87
N LEU A 53 -3.90 11.38 -6.25
CA LEU A 53 -2.77 11.04 -5.39
C LEU A 53 -1.69 10.21 -6.13
N LEU A 54 -2.09 9.17 -6.86
CA LEU A 54 -1.12 8.26 -7.51
C LEU A 54 -0.50 8.87 -8.76
N THR A 55 -1.28 9.61 -9.56
CA THR A 55 -0.75 10.28 -10.78
C THR A 55 0.50 11.14 -10.45
N PRO A 56 0.45 12.12 -9.52
CA PRO A 56 1.64 12.91 -9.21
C PRO A 56 2.70 12.12 -8.45
N ALA A 57 2.32 11.18 -7.58
CA ALA A 57 3.29 10.36 -6.84
C ALA A 57 4.15 9.48 -7.78
N LEU A 58 3.59 9.07 -8.92
CA LEU A 58 4.28 8.31 -9.97
C LEU A 58 5.00 9.22 -10.98
N GLY A 59 4.89 10.55 -10.85
CA GLY A 59 5.39 11.48 -11.88
C GLY A 59 4.65 11.39 -13.22
N ALA A 60 3.46 10.79 -13.22
CA ALA A 60 2.64 10.65 -14.42
C ALA A 60 1.84 11.93 -14.68
N ARG A 61 1.44 12.12 -15.93
CA ARG A 61 0.60 13.23 -16.40
C ARG A 61 -0.57 12.72 -17.24
N ALA A 62 -1.51 13.61 -17.54
CA ALA A 62 -2.53 13.33 -18.56
C ALA A 62 -1.88 13.19 -19.94
N LEU A 63 -2.48 12.36 -20.79
CA LEU A 63 -2.06 12.22 -22.18
C LEU A 63 -2.32 13.52 -22.94
N THR A 64 -1.45 13.85 -23.89
CA THR A 64 -1.75 14.89 -24.90
C THR A 64 -2.83 14.40 -25.86
N VAL A 65 -3.34 15.30 -26.71
CA VAL A 65 -4.35 14.94 -27.72
C VAL A 65 -3.80 13.89 -28.69
N GLU A 66 -2.53 14.02 -29.07
CA GLU A 66 -1.83 13.11 -29.98
C GLU A 66 -1.66 11.73 -29.31
N GLU A 67 -1.14 11.70 -28.09
CA GLU A 67 -0.98 10.46 -27.31
C GLU A 67 -2.31 9.76 -27.07
N SER A 68 -3.36 10.53 -26.75
CA SER A 68 -4.72 10.01 -26.55
C SER A 68 -5.29 9.38 -27.82
N SER A 69 -5.03 9.98 -29.00
CA SER A 69 -5.50 9.42 -30.27
C SER A 69 -4.85 8.08 -30.63
N VAL A 70 -3.67 7.77 -30.07
CA VAL A 70 -3.00 6.48 -30.19
C VAL A 70 -3.46 5.50 -29.11
N ALA A 71 -3.45 5.93 -27.85
CA ALA A 71 -3.67 5.04 -26.71
C ALA A 71 -5.14 4.66 -26.51
N GLN A 72 -6.07 5.61 -26.68
CA GLN A 72 -7.48 5.42 -26.34
C GLN A 72 -8.16 4.34 -27.21
N PRO A 73 -7.98 4.29 -28.54
CA PRO A 73 -8.60 3.24 -29.37
C PRO A 73 -8.09 1.85 -29.00
N VAL A 74 -6.77 1.72 -28.81
CA VAL A 74 -6.13 0.46 -28.42
C VAL A 74 -6.63 -0.01 -27.05
N TRP A 75 -6.75 0.91 -26.09
CA TRP A 75 -7.32 0.59 -24.78
C TRP A 75 -8.78 0.16 -24.86
N GLN A 76 -9.59 0.81 -25.70
CA GLN A 76 -10.99 0.43 -25.90
C GLN A 76 -11.12 -0.99 -26.46
N GLU A 77 -10.28 -1.36 -27.41
CA GLU A 77 -10.25 -2.72 -27.97
C GLU A 77 -9.89 -3.76 -26.89
N VAL A 78 -8.82 -3.50 -26.12
CA VAL A 78 -8.39 -4.40 -25.03
C VAL A 78 -9.45 -4.51 -23.93
N ALA A 79 -10.04 -3.38 -23.53
CA ALA A 79 -11.11 -3.36 -22.53
C ALA A 79 -12.36 -4.14 -22.99
N ALA A 80 -12.75 -3.96 -24.27
CA ALA A 80 -13.85 -4.70 -24.85
C ALA A 80 -13.56 -6.21 -24.91
N ALA A 81 -12.35 -6.61 -25.31
CA ALA A 81 -11.92 -8.01 -25.32
C ALA A 81 -11.94 -8.63 -23.92
N ALA A 82 -11.59 -7.85 -22.89
CA ALA A 82 -11.65 -8.27 -21.49
C ALA A 82 -13.07 -8.21 -20.88
N GLY A 83 -14.08 -7.72 -21.61
CA GLY A 83 -15.45 -7.59 -21.12
C GLY A 83 -15.61 -6.55 -20.01
N ILE A 84 -14.72 -5.55 -19.96
CA ILE A 84 -14.75 -4.47 -18.97
C ILE A 84 -15.13 -3.14 -19.61
N ASP A 85 -15.74 -2.28 -18.81
CA ASP A 85 -16.01 -0.90 -19.21
C ASP A 85 -14.69 -0.09 -19.26
N PRO A 86 -14.28 0.44 -20.43
CA PRO A 86 -13.04 1.18 -20.58
C PRO A 86 -12.99 2.44 -19.71
N ASP A 87 -14.14 3.04 -19.41
CA ASP A 87 -14.23 4.29 -18.64
C ASP A 87 -13.98 4.08 -17.15
N LYS A 88 -13.92 2.82 -16.69
CA LYS A 88 -13.47 2.52 -15.33
C LYS A 88 -12.01 2.89 -15.14
N PHE A 89 -11.21 2.86 -16.20
CA PHE A 89 -9.78 3.15 -16.10
C PHE A 89 -9.47 4.55 -16.63
N VAL A 90 -8.41 5.12 -16.08
CA VAL A 90 -7.88 6.43 -16.41
C VAL A 90 -6.48 6.21 -16.95
N LEU A 91 -6.31 6.49 -18.25
CA LEU A 91 -5.00 6.45 -18.87
C LEU A 91 -4.17 7.65 -18.44
N ARG A 92 -2.92 7.38 -18.09
CA ARG A 92 -1.88 8.37 -17.77
C ARG A 92 -0.59 8.02 -18.49
N VAL A 93 0.27 9.00 -18.65
CA VAL A 93 1.56 8.83 -19.31
C VAL A 93 2.70 9.33 -18.44
N ILE A 94 3.80 8.60 -18.42
CA ILE A 94 5.08 9.04 -17.84
C ILE A 94 6.01 9.42 -18.97
N ASP A 95 6.67 10.57 -18.85
CA ASP A 95 7.72 10.97 -19.77
C ASP A 95 9.01 10.20 -19.45
N ALA A 96 9.22 9.10 -20.16
CA ALA A 96 10.40 8.25 -20.03
C ALA A 96 10.77 7.65 -21.38
N ASP A 97 12.07 7.41 -21.58
CA ASP A 97 12.66 6.88 -22.82
C ASP A 97 12.86 5.36 -22.76
N GLU A 98 11.89 4.65 -22.16
CA GLU A 98 11.88 3.20 -22.03
C GLU A 98 10.49 2.65 -22.34
N LEU A 99 10.44 1.42 -22.87
CA LEU A 99 9.17 0.72 -23.09
C LEU A 99 8.64 0.25 -21.74
N ASN A 100 7.50 0.79 -21.34
CA ASN A 100 6.82 0.38 -20.11
C ASN A 100 5.33 0.74 -20.19
N ALA A 101 4.49 -0.10 -19.60
CA ALA A 101 3.15 0.23 -19.16
C ALA A 101 2.85 -0.57 -17.91
N PHE A 102 2.00 -0.06 -17.04
CA PHE A 102 1.56 -0.77 -15.85
C PHE A 102 0.22 -0.27 -15.35
N ALA A 103 -0.55 -1.17 -14.76
CA ALA A 103 -1.81 -0.83 -14.11
C ALA A 103 -1.59 -0.69 -12.60
N CYS A 104 -2.04 0.43 -12.02
CA CYS A 104 -1.82 0.74 -10.61
C CYS A 104 -3.13 1.14 -9.90
N GLY A 105 -3.23 0.77 -8.62
CA GLY A 105 -4.43 0.98 -7.84
C GLY A 105 -5.59 0.13 -8.35
N GLY A 106 -6.71 0.76 -8.69
CA GLY A 106 -7.95 0.13 -9.14
C GLY A 106 -8.47 0.67 -10.47
N HIS A 107 -8.02 1.87 -10.86
CA HIS A 107 -8.58 2.63 -11.97
C HIS A 107 -7.50 3.38 -12.77
N LEU A 108 -6.20 3.13 -12.55
CA LEU A 108 -5.13 3.78 -13.33
C LEU A 108 -4.41 2.77 -14.20
N VAL A 109 -4.20 3.16 -15.46
CA VAL A 109 -3.28 2.49 -16.38
C VAL A 109 -2.31 3.55 -16.87
N VAL A 110 -1.02 3.28 -16.69
CA VAL A 110 0.06 4.22 -16.97
C VAL A 110 0.93 3.62 -18.06
N THR A 111 1.28 4.41 -19.07
CA THR A 111 2.21 4.00 -20.15
C THR A 111 3.33 5.04 -20.26
N THR A 112 4.45 4.70 -20.88
CA THR A 112 5.47 5.71 -21.18
C THR A 112 5.21 6.41 -22.51
N SER A 113 5.69 7.64 -22.65
CA SER A 113 5.66 8.37 -23.92
C SER A 113 6.53 7.69 -24.98
N PHE A 114 7.57 6.95 -24.59
CA PHE A 114 8.33 6.09 -25.50
C PHE A 114 7.47 4.95 -26.08
N SER A 115 6.73 4.22 -25.25
CA SER A 115 5.82 3.15 -25.72
C SER A 115 4.82 3.69 -26.74
N LEU A 116 4.19 4.84 -26.46
CA LEU A 116 3.21 5.44 -27.36
C LEU A 116 3.79 5.92 -28.70
N ARG A 117 5.08 6.29 -28.73
CA ARG A 117 5.75 6.77 -29.94
C ARG A 117 6.33 5.66 -30.80
N HIS A 118 6.72 4.53 -30.21
CA HIS A 118 7.50 3.50 -30.89
C HIS A 118 6.75 2.18 -31.11
N LEU A 119 5.70 1.90 -30.32
CA LEU A 119 4.93 0.67 -30.48
C LEU A 119 3.84 0.83 -31.54
N GLY A 120 3.70 -0.19 -32.38
CA GLY A 120 2.53 -0.31 -33.25
C GLY A 120 1.26 -0.62 -32.44
N PRO A 121 0.05 -0.40 -33.00
CA PRO A 121 -1.21 -0.62 -32.29
C PRO A 121 -1.35 -2.02 -31.69
N ARG A 122 -0.88 -3.06 -32.40
CA ARG A 122 -0.94 -4.46 -31.92
C ARG A 122 0.02 -4.73 -30.77
N GLU A 123 1.22 -4.16 -30.81
CA GLU A 123 2.21 -4.34 -29.75
C GLU A 123 1.76 -3.61 -28.49
N LEU A 124 1.22 -2.39 -28.64
CA LEU A 124 0.63 -1.63 -27.55
C LEU A 124 -0.59 -2.35 -26.95
N ALA A 125 -1.44 -2.97 -27.80
CA ALA A 125 -2.55 -3.80 -27.35
C ALA A 125 -2.07 -4.97 -26.49
N GLY A 126 -1.03 -5.68 -26.94
CA GLY A 126 -0.43 -6.79 -26.18
C GLY A 126 0.10 -6.35 -24.81
N VAL A 127 0.81 -5.21 -24.77
CA VAL A 127 1.30 -4.63 -23.51
C VAL A 127 0.14 -4.25 -22.58
N PHE A 128 -0.90 -3.56 -23.09
CA PHE A 128 -2.07 -3.22 -22.28
C PHE A 128 -2.85 -4.45 -21.81
N ALA A 129 -2.99 -5.47 -22.65
CA ALA A 129 -3.66 -6.72 -22.29
C ALA A 129 -2.90 -7.48 -21.20
N HIS A 130 -1.57 -7.55 -21.30
CA HIS A 130 -0.70 -8.14 -20.27
C HIS A 130 -0.86 -7.41 -18.93
N GLU A 131 -0.72 -6.09 -18.91
CA GLU A 131 -0.85 -5.30 -17.68
C GLU A 131 -2.26 -5.32 -17.08
N LEU A 132 -3.30 -5.28 -17.93
CA LEU A 132 -4.67 -5.41 -17.47
C LEU A 132 -4.92 -6.80 -16.87
N SER A 133 -4.36 -7.86 -17.44
CA SER A 133 -4.50 -9.21 -16.90
C SER A 133 -3.87 -9.36 -15.51
N HIS A 134 -2.72 -8.71 -15.29
CA HIS A 134 -2.09 -8.59 -13.97
C HIS A 134 -2.98 -7.85 -12.97
N HIS A 135 -3.58 -6.74 -13.40
CA HIS A 135 -4.48 -5.94 -12.58
C HIS A 135 -5.74 -6.69 -12.16
N LEU A 136 -6.37 -7.40 -13.11
CA LEU A 136 -7.53 -8.27 -12.87
C LEU A 136 -7.20 -9.47 -11.96
N GLY A 137 -5.92 -9.80 -11.79
CA GLY A 137 -5.44 -10.79 -10.82
C GLY A 137 -5.59 -10.38 -9.35
N LEU A 138 -6.09 -9.18 -9.04
CA LEU A 138 -6.23 -8.64 -7.67
C LEU A 138 -4.92 -8.56 -6.87
N HIS A 139 -3.77 -8.73 -7.53
CA HIS A 139 -2.47 -8.75 -6.86
C HIS A 139 -2.12 -7.36 -6.30
N THR A 140 -2.32 -6.32 -7.12
CA THR A 140 -2.14 -4.91 -6.73
C THR A 140 -3.09 -4.50 -5.59
N VAL A 141 -4.35 -4.94 -5.63
CA VAL A 141 -5.34 -4.70 -4.56
C VAL A 141 -4.88 -5.36 -3.25
N SER A 142 -4.46 -6.62 -3.31
CA SER A 142 -4.01 -7.39 -2.15
C SER A 142 -2.77 -6.76 -1.50
N LEU A 143 -1.77 -6.39 -2.31
CA LEU A 143 -0.58 -5.69 -1.84
C LEU A 143 -0.92 -4.33 -1.21
N THR A 144 -1.81 -3.54 -1.84
CA THR A 144 -2.20 -2.23 -1.31
C THR A 144 -2.86 -2.36 0.07
N LEU A 145 -3.76 -3.34 0.24
CA LEU A 145 -4.40 -3.61 1.53
C LEU A 145 -3.40 -4.12 2.58
N ILE A 146 -2.46 -5.00 2.19
CA ILE A 146 -1.39 -5.48 3.07
C ILE A 146 -0.58 -4.29 3.62
N HIS A 147 -0.14 -3.39 2.73
CA HIS A 147 0.61 -2.21 3.14
C HIS A 147 -0.24 -1.25 3.99
N TRP A 148 -1.50 -1.02 3.63
CA TRP A 148 -2.37 -0.13 4.40
C TRP A 148 -2.59 -0.66 5.83
N PHE A 149 -2.93 -1.95 5.98
CA PHE A 149 -3.18 -2.52 7.30
C PHE A 149 -1.91 -2.77 8.12
N SER A 150 -0.72 -2.73 7.51
CA SER A 150 0.55 -2.81 8.24
C SER A 150 0.98 -1.47 8.86
N LEU A 151 0.50 -0.32 8.36
CA LEU A 151 0.91 0.99 8.88
C LEU A 151 0.72 1.17 10.40
N PRO A 152 -0.43 0.80 11.02
CA PRO A 152 -0.60 0.95 12.46
C PRO A 152 0.37 0.05 13.25
N ILE A 153 0.69 -1.12 12.70
CA ILE A 153 1.65 -2.07 13.28
C ILE A 153 3.06 -1.46 13.26
N ILE A 154 3.48 -0.92 12.12
CA ILE A 154 4.78 -0.27 11.96
C ILE A 154 4.89 0.97 12.86
N ALA A 155 3.84 1.79 12.91
CA ALA A 155 3.80 2.98 13.76
C ALA A 155 3.99 2.62 15.24
N LEU A 156 3.25 1.62 15.72
CA LEU A 156 3.38 1.15 17.11
C LEU A 156 4.77 0.59 17.39
N ALA A 157 5.34 -0.21 16.48
CA ALA A 157 6.68 -0.75 16.63
C ALA A 157 7.74 0.37 16.73
N ARG A 158 7.64 1.41 15.89
CA ARG A 158 8.54 2.58 15.92
C ARG A 158 8.44 3.34 17.23
N VAL A 159 7.23 3.57 17.74
CA VAL A 159 7.02 4.19 19.06
C VAL A 159 7.63 3.33 20.16
N GLY A 160 7.43 2.01 20.14
CA GLY A 160 8.04 1.09 21.09
C GLY A 160 9.57 1.17 21.11
N PHE A 161 10.22 1.25 19.93
CA PHE A 161 11.66 1.44 19.84
C PHE A 161 12.11 2.81 20.36
N ALA A 162 11.37 3.89 20.06
CA ALA A 162 11.69 5.22 20.58
C ALA A 162 11.61 5.26 22.12
N VAL A 163 10.53 4.72 22.70
CA VAL A 163 10.35 4.62 24.16
C VAL A 163 11.46 3.79 24.80
N LYS A 164 11.83 2.66 24.19
CA LYS A 164 12.96 1.84 24.66
C LYS A 164 14.26 2.63 24.68
N ASN A 165 14.56 3.39 23.63
CA ASN A 165 15.80 4.16 23.55
C ASN A 165 15.84 5.25 24.62
N VAL A 166 14.72 5.94 24.85
CA VAL A 166 14.59 6.94 25.93
C VAL A 166 14.72 6.28 27.31
N ALA A 167 14.04 5.15 27.54
CA ALA A 167 14.11 4.43 28.81
C ALA A 167 15.53 3.95 29.13
N ARG A 168 16.27 3.48 28.12
CA ARG A 168 17.68 3.09 28.26
C ARG A 168 18.55 4.29 28.62
N ALA A 169 18.44 5.40 27.89
CA ALA A 169 19.18 6.62 28.16
C ALA A 169 18.88 7.20 29.56
N ALA A 170 17.61 7.16 29.98
CA ALA A 170 17.18 7.60 31.31
C ALA A 170 17.70 6.67 32.42
N THR A 171 17.72 5.36 32.19
CA THR A 171 18.27 4.38 33.14
C THR A 171 19.77 4.58 33.31
N ASP A 172 20.49 4.78 32.20
CA ASP A 172 21.95 5.00 32.21
C ASP A 172 22.32 6.33 32.88
N SER A 173 21.46 7.36 32.77
CA SER A 173 21.74 8.71 33.30
C SER A 173 21.26 8.94 34.75
N PHE A 174 20.10 8.40 35.15
CA PHE A 174 19.46 8.71 36.44
C PHE A 174 19.47 7.54 37.44
N VAL A 175 19.56 6.30 36.97
CA VAL A 175 19.29 5.10 37.78
C VAL A 175 20.56 4.31 38.14
N ALA A 176 21.74 4.78 37.71
CA ALA A 176 23.03 4.13 37.95
C ALA A 176 23.37 3.83 39.43
N HIS A 177 22.62 4.41 40.38
CA HIS A 177 22.86 4.30 41.83
C HIS A 177 21.96 3.28 42.56
N SER A 178 20.99 2.63 41.89
CA SER A 178 20.12 1.62 42.52
C SER A 178 19.90 0.39 41.65
N SER A 179 20.39 -0.76 42.11
CA SER A 179 20.32 -2.05 41.42
C SER A 179 18.87 -2.53 41.16
N ALA A 180 17.95 -2.21 42.07
CA ALA A 180 16.53 -2.59 41.94
C ALA A 180 15.83 -1.84 40.80
N LEU A 181 16.07 -0.54 40.66
CA LEU A 181 15.50 0.25 39.55
C LEU A 181 16.15 -0.12 38.21
N THR A 182 17.45 -0.45 38.19
CA THR A 182 18.10 -0.96 36.97
C THR A 182 17.48 -2.31 36.54
N ALA A 183 17.22 -3.22 37.49
CA ALA A 183 16.58 -4.49 37.21
C ALA A 183 15.17 -4.30 36.63
N LEU A 184 14.37 -3.40 37.20
CA LEU A 184 13.03 -3.07 36.71
C LEU A 184 13.07 -2.48 35.29
N GLY A 185 14.00 -1.54 35.01
CA GLY A 185 14.19 -0.97 33.67
C GLY A 185 14.59 -2.00 32.62
N ARG A 186 15.41 -3.00 32.99
CA ARG A 186 15.78 -4.13 32.12
C ARG A 186 14.59 -5.04 31.81
N VAL A 187 13.76 -5.36 32.80
CA VAL A 187 12.54 -6.17 32.61
C VAL A 187 11.56 -5.47 31.68
N VAL A 188 11.29 -4.18 31.90
CA VAL A 188 10.43 -3.38 31.01
C VAL A 188 10.98 -3.34 29.59
N SER A 189 12.28 -3.10 29.42
CA SER A 189 12.93 -3.10 28.10
C SER A 189 12.87 -4.46 27.41
N ALA A 190 12.98 -5.56 28.16
CA ALA A 190 12.88 -6.92 27.63
C ALA A 190 11.46 -7.21 27.14
N VAL A 191 10.43 -6.84 27.91
CA VAL A 191 9.02 -6.99 27.51
C VAL A 191 8.71 -6.17 26.27
N LEU A 192 9.10 -4.89 26.24
CA LEU A 192 8.92 -4.03 25.06
C LEU A 192 9.62 -4.61 23.83
N THR A 193 10.82 -5.16 24.00
CA THR A 193 11.54 -5.81 22.90
C THR A 193 10.78 -7.05 22.41
N ALA A 194 10.33 -7.93 23.30
CA ALA A 194 9.56 -9.12 22.92
C ALA A 194 8.29 -8.75 22.13
N VAL A 195 7.55 -7.73 22.60
CA VAL A 195 6.36 -7.23 21.91
C VAL A 195 6.71 -6.68 20.52
N SER A 196 7.75 -5.84 20.39
CA SER A 196 8.17 -5.30 19.10
C SER A 196 8.58 -6.41 18.12
N TRP A 197 9.26 -7.46 18.59
CA TRP A 197 9.64 -8.59 17.76
C TRP A 197 8.45 -9.38 17.22
N ILE A 198 7.39 -9.58 18.02
CA ILE A 198 6.15 -10.22 17.56
C ILE A 198 5.55 -9.46 16.38
N PHE A 199 5.46 -8.13 16.48
CA PHE A 199 4.93 -7.30 15.40
C PHE A 199 5.79 -7.34 14.13
N LEU A 200 7.13 -7.35 14.27
CA LEU A 200 8.03 -7.46 13.12
C LEU A 200 7.94 -8.83 12.44
N ILE A 201 7.87 -9.92 13.20
CA ILE A 201 7.71 -11.27 12.65
C ILE A 201 6.42 -11.36 11.82
N VAL A 202 5.31 -10.80 12.33
CA VAL A 202 4.03 -10.76 11.60
C VAL A 202 4.15 -9.96 10.30
N LEU A 203 4.90 -8.86 10.30
CA LEU A 203 5.17 -8.07 9.10
C LEU A 203 5.96 -8.90 8.07
N TYR A 204 7.12 -9.42 8.46
CA TYR A 204 8.01 -10.18 7.56
C TYR A 204 7.35 -11.45 7.01
N THR A 205 6.57 -12.15 7.83
CA THR A 205 5.81 -13.34 7.36
C THR A 205 4.72 -12.95 6.36
N SER A 206 4.09 -11.78 6.52
CA SER A 206 3.09 -11.30 5.56
C SER A 206 3.72 -10.92 4.22
N ASP A 207 4.88 -10.27 4.23
CA ASP A 207 5.62 -9.91 3.00
C ASP A 207 6.13 -11.16 2.26
N ALA A 208 6.67 -12.14 3.00
CA ALA A 208 7.13 -13.41 2.43
C ALA A 208 5.99 -14.19 1.75
N VAL A 209 4.81 -14.25 2.39
CA VAL A 209 3.62 -14.87 1.82
C VAL A 209 3.13 -14.09 0.59
N GLY A 210 3.18 -12.75 0.63
CA GLY A 210 2.83 -11.91 -0.51
C GLY A 210 3.70 -12.19 -1.75
N ASN A 211 5.02 -12.25 -1.57
CA ASN A 211 5.96 -12.52 -2.66
C ASN A 211 5.78 -13.92 -3.27
N LEU A 212 5.50 -14.93 -2.44
CA LEU A 212 5.20 -16.30 -2.91
C LEU A 212 3.93 -16.37 -3.76
N VAL A 213 2.91 -15.57 -3.43
CA VAL A 213 1.68 -15.48 -4.21
C VAL A 213 1.92 -14.74 -5.53
N GLY A 214 2.80 -13.72 -5.53
CA GLY A 214 3.18 -12.96 -6.72
C GLY A 214 3.72 -13.83 -7.86
N HIS A 215 4.60 -14.79 -7.56
CA HIS A 215 5.19 -15.68 -8.59
C HIS A 215 4.15 -16.55 -9.31
N ARG A 216 3.05 -16.94 -8.64
CA ARG A 216 1.97 -17.70 -9.31
C ARG A 216 1.09 -16.80 -10.17
N SER A 217 0.94 -15.53 -9.77
CA SER A 217 0.14 -14.55 -10.51
C SER A 217 0.74 -14.15 -11.86
N GLU A 218 2.06 -14.30 -12.03
CA GLU A 218 2.76 -14.06 -13.29
C GLU A 218 2.35 -15.07 -14.38
N PHE A 219 2.35 -16.36 -14.03
CA PHE A 219 1.87 -17.42 -14.94
C PHE A 219 0.37 -17.30 -15.28
N ASP A 220 -0.46 -16.88 -14.32
CA ASP A 220 -1.90 -16.69 -14.52
C ASP A 220 -2.21 -15.42 -15.34
N ALA A 221 -1.31 -14.44 -15.36
CA ALA A 221 -1.40 -13.25 -16.20
C ALA A 221 -1.04 -13.59 -17.66
N ASP A 222 0.06 -14.30 -17.88
CA ASP A 222 0.46 -14.77 -19.21
C ASP A 222 -0.60 -15.65 -19.87
N GLN A 223 -1.28 -16.51 -19.11
CA GLN A 223 -2.39 -17.31 -19.64
C GLN A 223 -3.63 -16.47 -19.98
N ARG A 224 -3.86 -15.35 -19.29
CA ARG A 224 -4.99 -14.46 -19.57
C ARG A 224 -4.71 -13.53 -20.73
N SER A 225 -3.49 -13.02 -20.86
CA SER A 225 -3.09 -12.16 -22.00
C SER A 225 -3.26 -12.91 -23.33
N VAL A 226 -2.84 -14.18 -23.41
CA VAL A 226 -3.04 -15.03 -24.59
C VAL A 226 -4.52 -15.24 -24.94
N ARG A 227 -5.42 -15.20 -23.96
CA ARG A 227 -6.88 -15.30 -24.20
C ARG A 227 -7.51 -13.97 -24.65
N LEU A 228 -6.84 -12.85 -24.42
CA LEU A 228 -7.31 -11.51 -24.77
C LEU A 228 -6.89 -11.09 -26.19
N GLY A 229 -5.96 -11.81 -26.83
CA GLY A 229 -5.56 -11.63 -28.23
C GLY A 229 -4.13 -11.18 -28.39
#